data_AF-A0AAV4KGZ5-F1
#
_entry.id   AF-A0AAV4KGZ5-F1
#
_cell.length_a   1.000
_cell.length_b   1.000
_cell.length_c   1.000
_cell.angle_alpha   90.00
_cell.angle_beta   90.00
_cell.angle_gamma   90.00
#
_symmetry.space_group_name_H-M   'P 1'
#
loop_
_entity.id
_entity.type
_entity.pdbx_description
1 polymer ?
#
loop_
_entity_poly.entity_id
_entity_poly.type
_entity_poly.pdbx_seq_one_letter_code
_entity_poly.pdbx_strand_id
1 'polypeptide(L)'
;MNEDVRNIVLGVLATGISASLGWLGRTYRWRRRLRRKQAFFGLPGGSECLLVVNRESGGDNVVHRYDVFAMLELSALIKDCGAQARILPQDQTHQGFGDRTEFCVGGPYSNRRMAAHLTTLLPGVRVNVDVEPSEVRGSITIGAERYLMEKGRSEYVILARLTAGEGHRPVFLFCGQRAITNQAATRYLARHHETLARRHRGGSFVLLLKVVNSEAYGPDVVELVADVTSAARTAPPAPEPSGATATEPAATT
;
A
#
# COMPACT_ATOMS: atom_id res chain seq x y z
N MET A 1 -66.61 6.54 -10.74
CA MET A 1 -66.39 6.46 -9.27
C MET A 1 -65.64 5.20 -8.86
N ASN A 2 -66.12 3.97 -9.11
CA ASN A 2 -65.40 2.75 -8.67
C ASN A 2 -64.10 2.47 -9.48
N GLU A 3 -64.13 2.83 -10.77
CA GLU A 3 -63.01 2.63 -11.69
C GLU A 3 -61.85 3.62 -11.46
N ASP A 4 -62.18 4.87 -11.09
CA ASP A 4 -61.20 5.90 -10.75
C ASP A 4 -60.46 5.54 -9.46
N VAL A 5 -61.18 5.08 -8.43
CA VAL A 5 -60.60 4.62 -7.17
C VAL A 5 -59.70 3.40 -7.42
N ARG A 6 -60.12 2.44 -8.25
CA ARG A 6 -59.31 1.28 -8.63
C ARG A 6 -58.00 1.70 -9.31
N ASN A 7 -58.07 2.63 -10.27
CA ASN A 7 -56.88 3.10 -10.98
C ASN A 7 -55.91 3.87 -10.06
N ILE A 8 -56.44 4.68 -9.13
CA ILE A 8 -55.62 5.37 -8.11
C ILE A 8 -54.94 4.35 -7.20
N VAL A 9 -55.67 3.36 -6.68
CA VAL A 9 -55.11 2.31 -5.81
C VAL A 9 -54.02 1.52 -6.55
N LEU A 10 -54.26 1.12 -7.80
CA LEU A 10 -53.27 0.42 -8.61
C LEU A 10 -52.03 1.29 -8.87
N GLY A 11 -52.21 2.59 -9.13
CA GLY A 11 -51.11 3.53 -9.31
C GLY A 11 -50.26 3.69 -8.05
N VAL A 12 -50.89 3.79 -6.87
CA VAL A 12 -50.19 3.89 -5.58
C VAL A 12 -49.44 2.60 -5.28
N LEU A 13 -50.07 1.43 -5.48
CA LEU A 13 -49.41 0.13 -5.29
C LEU A 13 -48.22 -0.04 -6.24
N ALA A 14 -48.39 0.27 -7.52
CA ALA A 14 -47.32 0.19 -8.51
C ALA A 14 -46.14 1.12 -8.14
N THR A 15 -46.43 2.34 -7.69
CA THR A 15 -45.42 3.31 -7.24
C THR A 15 -44.69 2.80 -5.99
N GLY A 16 -45.44 2.29 -5.00
CA GLY A 16 -44.88 1.72 -3.76
C GLY A 16 -43.96 0.53 -4.02
N ILE A 17 -44.38 -0.40 -4.89
CA ILE A 17 -43.57 -1.55 -5.31
C ILE A 17 -42.32 -1.08 -6.05
N SER A 18 -42.46 -0.16 -7.00
CA SER A 18 -41.32 0.36 -7.78
C SER A 18 -40.30 1.07 -6.89
N ALA A 19 -40.77 1.89 -5.94
CA ALA A 19 -39.90 2.55 -4.96
C ALA A 19 -39.19 1.55 -4.05
N SER A 20 -39.90 0.51 -3.58
CA SER A 20 -39.34 -0.55 -2.74
C SER A 20 -38.27 -1.36 -3.47
N LEU A 21 -38.55 -1.77 -4.70
CA LEU A 21 -37.58 -2.47 -5.56
C LEU A 21 -36.36 -1.61 -5.87
N GLY A 22 -36.56 -0.32 -6.16
CA GLY A 22 -35.47 0.64 -6.36
C GLY A 22 -34.58 0.77 -5.12
N TRP A 23 -35.18 0.90 -3.93
CA TRP A 23 -34.46 0.98 -2.66
C TRP A 23 -33.69 -0.31 -2.35
N LEU A 24 -34.32 -1.47 -2.53
CA LEU A 24 -33.70 -2.78 -2.33
C LEU A 24 -32.53 -2.99 -3.29
N GLY A 25 -32.72 -2.66 -4.57
CA GLY A 25 -31.68 -2.73 -5.59
C GLY A 25 -30.48 -1.82 -5.27
N ARG A 26 -30.74 -0.57 -4.90
CA ARG A 26 -29.70 0.38 -4.48
C ARG A 26 -28.96 -0.12 -3.24
N THR A 27 -29.70 -0.53 -2.21
CA THR A 27 -29.13 -1.03 -0.94
C THR A 27 -28.29 -2.28 -1.16
N TYR A 28 -28.77 -3.23 -1.96
CA TYR A 28 -28.03 -4.45 -2.29
C TYR A 28 -26.73 -4.14 -3.03
N ARG A 29 -26.78 -3.28 -4.06
CA ARG A 29 -25.57 -2.86 -4.81
C ARG A 29 -24.56 -2.15 -3.91
N TRP A 30 -25.04 -1.25 -3.04
CA TRP A 30 -24.19 -0.55 -2.08
C TRP A 30 -23.52 -1.52 -1.11
N ARG A 31 -24.28 -2.43 -0.48
CA ARG A 31 -23.74 -3.46 0.43
C ARG A 31 -22.74 -4.37 -0.27
N ARG A 32 -23.00 -4.75 -1.54
CA ARG A 32 -22.07 -5.58 -2.32
C ARG A 32 -20.76 -4.86 -2.63
N ARG A 33 -20.82 -3.57 -2.98
CA ARG A 33 -19.62 -2.73 -3.18
C ARG A 33 -18.82 -2.58 -1.89
N LEU A 34 -19.50 -2.28 -0.78
CA LEU A 34 -18.88 -2.16 0.53
C LEU A 34 -18.16 -3.47 0.92
N ARG A 35 -18.83 -4.62 0.83
CA ARG A 35 -18.22 -5.92 1.15
C ARG A 35 -16.98 -6.22 0.28
N ARG A 36 -16.99 -5.84 -1.00
CA ARG A 36 -15.83 -6.00 -1.88
C ARG A 36 -14.67 -5.10 -1.47
N LYS A 37 -14.94 -3.85 -1.12
CA LYS A 37 -13.96 -2.90 -0.59
C LYS A 37 -13.35 -3.42 0.72
N GLN A 38 -14.19 -3.82 1.67
CA GLN A 38 -13.80 -4.42 2.94
C GLN A 38 -12.94 -5.68 2.74
N ALA A 39 -13.32 -6.58 1.83
CA ALA A 39 -12.55 -7.78 1.53
C ALA A 39 -11.17 -7.47 0.92
N PHE A 40 -11.09 -6.50 0.00
CA PHE A 40 -9.82 -6.10 -0.60
C PHE A 40 -8.84 -5.55 0.44
N PHE A 41 -9.31 -4.63 1.30
CA PHE A 41 -8.49 -4.03 2.36
C PHE A 41 -8.36 -4.91 3.60
N GLY A 42 -9.10 -6.02 3.71
CA GLY A 42 -9.16 -6.82 4.93
C GLY A 42 -9.81 -6.10 6.12
N LEU A 43 -10.68 -5.12 5.86
CA LEU A 43 -11.30 -4.26 6.87
C LEU A 43 -12.80 -4.58 7.02
N PRO A 44 -13.20 -5.68 7.69
CA PRO A 44 -14.63 -5.88 7.98
C PRO A 44 -15.15 -4.79 8.91
N GLY A 45 -16.45 -4.51 8.84
CA GLY A 45 -17.06 -3.47 9.68
C GLY A 45 -16.78 -3.71 11.17
N GLY A 46 -16.38 -2.66 11.88
CA GLY A 46 -16.02 -2.70 13.29
C GLY A 46 -14.61 -3.21 13.60
N SER A 47 -13.80 -3.60 12.60
CA SER A 47 -12.43 -4.03 12.85
C SER A 47 -11.49 -2.86 13.16
N GLU A 48 -10.43 -3.14 13.92
CA GLU A 48 -9.28 -2.25 14.06
C GLU A 48 -8.19 -2.60 13.03
N CYS A 49 -7.52 -1.58 12.50
CA CYS A 49 -6.32 -1.73 11.68
C CYS A 49 -5.18 -0.86 12.20
N LEU A 50 -3.97 -1.22 11.82
CA LEU A 50 -2.76 -0.50 12.22
C LEU A 50 -2.34 0.46 11.12
N LEU A 51 -2.12 1.73 11.47
CA LEU A 51 -1.54 2.73 10.57
C LEU A 51 -0.16 3.10 11.12
N VAL A 52 0.88 2.58 10.47
CA VAL A 52 2.28 2.74 10.86
C VAL A 52 2.92 3.77 9.94
N VAL A 53 3.53 4.80 10.54
CA VAL A 53 4.08 5.95 9.81
C VAL A 53 5.48 6.30 10.27
N ASN A 54 6.23 6.97 9.39
CA ASN A 54 7.55 7.50 9.69
C ASN A 54 7.54 8.41 10.92
N ARG A 55 8.59 8.28 11.74
CA ARG A 55 8.97 9.29 12.73
C ARG A 55 10.46 9.55 12.56
N GLU A 56 10.83 10.79 12.25
CA GLU A 56 12.24 11.12 11.97
C GLU A 56 13.11 10.82 13.20
N SER A 57 14.27 10.18 12.96
CA SER A 57 15.23 9.81 14.00
C SER A 57 16.27 10.93 14.12
N GLY A 58 15.87 12.10 14.62
CA GLY A 58 16.78 13.23 14.74
C GLY A 58 16.09 14.57 14.95
N GLY A 59 15.46 14.76 16.11
CA GLY A 59 15.03 16.08 16.58
C GLY A 59 13.58 16.44 16.22
N ASP A 60 12.74 16.51 17.24
CA ASP A 60 11.32 16.89 17.25
C ASP A 60 10.36 16.12 16.32
N ASN A 61 9.11 16.07 16.75
CA ASN A 61 8.03 15.22 16.22
C ASN A 61 7.54 15.64 14.81
N VAL A 62 8.42 15.80 13.84
CA VAL A 62 8.10 16.36 12.53
C VAL A 62 7.74 15.24 11.57
N VAL A 63 6.43 15.05 11.38
CA VAL A 63 5.90 14.24 10.27
C VAL A 63 5.90 15.12 9.02
N HIS A 64 6.48 14.64 7.92
CA HIS A 64 6.48 15.39 6.67
C HIS A 64 5.04 15.65 6.24
N ARG A 65 4.72 16.88 5.77
CA ARG A 65 3.35 17.27 5.37
C ARG A 65 2.62 16.26 4.47
N TYR A 66 3.37 15.58 3.60
CA TYR A 66 2.83 14.60 2.65
C TYR A 66 2.53 13.26 3.30
N ASP A 67 3.28 12.85 4.32
CA ASP A 67 2.95 11.68 5.13
C ASP A 67 1.67 11.93 5.95
N VAL A 68 1.45 13.15 6.46
CA VAL A 68 0.18 13.54 7.09
C VAL A 68 -0.99 13.45 6.11
N PHE A 69 -0.84 13.95 4.88
CA PHE A 69 -1.90 13.81 3.88
C PHE A 69 -2.17 12.34 3.52
N ALA A 70 -1.13 11.51 3.39
CA ALA A 70 -1.30 10.08 3.19
C ALA A 70 -2.10 9.43 4.35
N MET A 71 -1.82 9.82 5.60
CA MET A 71 -2.58 9.35 6.76
C MET A 71 -4.05 9.76 6.72
N LEU A 72 -4.35 11.01 6.37
CA LEU A 72 -5.73 11.50 6.28
C LEU A 72 -6.50 10.76 5.19
N GLU A 73 -5.88 10.54 4.02
CA GLU A 73 -6.47 9.79 2.91
C GLU A 73 -6.72 8.32 3.29
N LEU A 74 -5.76 7.66 3.95
CA LEU A 74 -5.93 6.30 4.47
C LEU A 74 -7.01 6.24 5.56
N SER A 75 -7.06 7.22 6.46
CA SER A 75 -8.06 7.28 7.54
C SER A 75 -9.47 7.41 6.98
N ALA A 76 -9.66 8.23 5.95
CA ALA A 76 -10.93 8.33 5.24
C ALA A 76 -11.32 6.99 4.60
N LEU A 77 -10.38 6.32 3.93
CA LEU A 77 -10.59 5.00 3.32
C LEU A 77 -10.97 3.93 4.35
N ILE A 78 -10.29 3.92 5.50
CA ILE A 78 -10.56 2.99 6.61
C ILE A 78 -11.96 3.24 7.18
N LYS A 79 -12.33 4.51 7.38
CA LYS A 79 -13.65 4.90 7.87
C LYS A 79 -14.77 4.56 6.89
N ASP A 80 -14.54 4.69 5.58
CA ASP A 80 -15.49 4.24 4.54
C ASP A 80 -15.76 2.73 4.61
N CYS A 81 -14.79 1.94 5.09
CA CYS A 81 -14.97 0.51 5.32
C CYS A 81 -15.71 0.21 6.63
N GLY A 82 -15.99 1.22 7.46
CA GLY A 82 -16.55 1.05 8.81
C GLY A 82 -15.54 0.50 9.83
N ALA A 83 -14.25 0.64 9.56
CA ALA A 83 -13.16 0.20 10.44
C ALA A 83 -12.53 1.39 11.20
N GLN A 84 -11.68 1.09 12.18
CA GLN A 84 -10.99 2.09 13.01
C GLN A 84 -9.47 1.99 12.83
N ALA A 85 -8.81 3.14 12.64
CA ALA A 85 -7.37 3.22 12.52
C ALA A 85 -6.72 3.47 13.88
N ARG A 86 -5.79 2.61 14.28
CA ARG A 86 -4.89 2.86 15.41
C ARG A 86 -3.54 3.30 14.86
N ILE A 87 -3.18 4.56 15.10
CA ILE A 87 -1.89 5.12 14.70
C ILE A 87 -0.83 4.58 15.66
N LEU A 88 0.19 3.94 15.12
CA LEU A 88 1.31 3.42 15.91
C LEU A 88 2.62 4.07 15.48
N PRO A 89 3.46 4.50 16.44
CA PRO A 89 4.83 4.85 16.14
C PRO A 89 5.64 3.58 15.79
N GLN A 90 6.66 3.77 14.96
CA GLN A 90 7.46 2.69 14.35
C GLN A 90 8.20 1.76 15.32
N ASP A 91 8.32 2.14 16.60
CA ASP A 91 9.09 1.49 17.65
C ASP A 91 8.24 0.60 18.58
N GLN A 92 6.91 0.68 18.52
CA GLN A 92 6.05 -0.20 19.31
C GLN A 92 5.94 -1.58 18.64
N THR A 93 6.63 -2.56 19.23
CA THR A 93 6.43 -3.98 18.94
C THR A 93 5.04 -4.41 19.37
N HIS A 94 4.14 -4.60 18.39
CA HIS A 94 2.87 -5.28 18.60
C HIS A 94 2.98 -6.71 18.11
N GLN A 95 2.58 -7.67 18.96
CA GLN A 95 2.36 -9.06 18.57
C GLN A 95 1.12 -9.15 17.66
N GLY A 96 1.09 -10.11 16.74
CA GLY A 96 -0.05 -10.38 15.86
C GLY A 96 0.13 -9.96 14.40
N PHE A 97 1.28 -10.25 13.81
CA PHE A 97 1.51 -10.09 12.36
C PHE A 97 0.49 -10.93 11.58
N GLY A 98 -0.32 -10.26 10.74
CA GLY A 98 -1.39 -10.90 9.98
C GLY A 98 -2.73 -11.05 10.72
N ASP A 99 -2.84 -10.65 11.99
CA ASP A 99 -4.12 -10.67 12.73
C ASP A 99 -5.02 -9.48 12.37
N ARG A 100 -4.39 -8.35 12.02
CA ARG A 100 -5.04 -7.09 11.67
C ARG A 100 -4.48 -6.57 10.36
N THR A 101 -5.31 -5.85 9.59
CA THR A 101 -4.80 -5.13 8.43
C THR A 101 -3.81 -4.07 8.91
N GLU A 102 -2.71 -3.95 8.20
CA GLU A 102 -1.66 -2.97 8.49
C GLU A 102 -1.40 -2.11 7.26
N PHE A 103 -1.28 -0.80 7.44
CA PHE A 103 -0.83 0.15 6.44
C PHE A 103 0.50 0.74 6.91
N CYS A 104 1.59 0.35 6.29
CA CYS A 104 2.94 0.81 6.60
C CYS A 104 3.38 1.84 5.57
N VAL A 105 3.54 3.09 6.01
CA VAL A 105 3.86 4.24 5.17
C VAL A 105 5.27 4.72 5.49
N GLY A 106 6.08 4.91 4.46
CA GLY A 106 7.43 5.44 4.60
C GLY A 106 8.54 4.55 4.08
N GLY A 107 9.76 5.08 4.03
CA GLY A 107 10.95 4.34 3.64
C GLY A 107 11.57 3.58 4.82
N PRO A 108 12.34 2.51 4.57
CA PRO A 108 12.94 1.68 5.62
C PRO A 108 13.98 2.41 6.47
N TYR A 109 14.50 3.56 6.03
CA TYR A 109 15.41 4.41 6.81
C TYR A 109 14.72 5.01 8.06
N SER A 110 13.48 5.49 7.92
CA SER A 110 12.74 6.19 8.98
C SER A 110 11.55 5.40 9.53
N ASN A 111 11.37 4.16 9.07
CA ASN A 111 10.35 3.23 9.53
C ASN A 111 10.93 1.82 9.69
N ARG A 112 11.31 1.47 10.92
CA ARG A 112 11.86 0.14 11.27
C ARG A 112 10.91 -1.01 10.92
N ARG A 113 9.60 -0.77 11.03
CA ARG A 113 8.57 -1.76 10.69
C ARG A 113 8.48 -1.97 9.17
N MET A 114 8.65 -0.92 8.36
CA MET A 114 8.84 -1.04 6.91
C MET A 114 10.07 -1.89 6.60
N ALA A 115 11.21 -1.61 7.24
CA ALA A 115 12.44 -2.38 7.03
C ALA A 115 12.24 -3.88 7.31
N ALA A 116 11.56 -4.22 8.41
CA ALA A 116 11.25 -5.61 8.75
C ALA A 116 10.36 -6.30 7.70
N HIS A 117 9.33 -5.61 7.20
CA HIS A 117 8.46 -6.14 6.15
C HIS A 117 9.20 -6.36 4.84
N LEU A 118 10.08 -5.44 4.43
CA LEU A 118 10.88 -5.60 3.21
C LEU A 118 11.77 -6.84 3.32
N THR A 119 12.53 -6.98 4.41
CA THR A 119 13.42 -8.14 4.61
C THR A 119 12.66 -9.46 4.65
N THR A 120 11.49 -9.50 5.28
CA THR A 120 10.75 -10.75 5.49
C THR A 120 9.87 -11.14 4.30
N LEU A 121 9.19 -10.17 3.68
CA LEU A 121 8.15 -10.43 2.68
C LEU A 121 8.58 -10.12 1.26
N LEU A 122 9.54 -9.22 1.08
CA LEU A 122 10.03 -8.75 -0.22
C LEU A 122 11.56 -8.86 -0.32
N PRO A 123 12.16 -10.06 -0.17
CA PRO A 123 13.62 -10.22 -0.14
C PRO A 123 14.30 -9.81 -1.46
N GLY A 124 13.56 -9.73 -2.57
CA GLY A 124 14.04 -9.24 -3.86
C GLY A 124 14.11 -7.71 -3.96
N VAL A 125 13.62 -6.98 -2.95
CA VAL A 125 13.65 -5.52 -2.87
C VAL A 125 14.74 -5.08 -1.92
N ARG A 126 15.61 -4.17 -2.38
CA ARG A 126 16.55 -3.45 -1.52
C ARG A 126 16.37 -1.95 -1.71
N VAL A 127 16.34 -1.21 -0.61
CA VAL A 127 16.38 0.25 -0.64
C VAL A 127 17.72 0.69 -0.07
N ASN A 128 18.44 1.55 -0.79
CA ASN A 128 19.65 2.14 -0.24
C ASN A 128 19.26 3.08 0.93
N VAL A 129 19.69 2.73 2.13
CA VAL A 129 19.45 3.47 3.38
C VAL A 129 20.75 4.09 3.94
N ASP A 130 21.78 4.21 3.11
CA ASP A 130 23.07 4.73 3.52
C ASP A 130 22.91 6.15 4.12
N VAL A 131 23.59 6.36 5.24
CA VAL A 131 23.51 7.61 6.02
C VAL A 131 24.27 8.73 5.31
N GLU A 132 25.38 8.38 4.65
CA GLU A 132 26.23 9.32 3.95
C GLU A 132 25.51 9.86 2.69
N PRO A 133 25.55 11.18 2.42
CA PRO A 133 24.99 11.74 1.20
C PRO A 133 25.60 11.06 -0.03
N SER A 134 24.77 10.37 -0.81
CA SER A 134 25.15 9.75 -2.07
C SER A 134 24.07 9.94 -3.11
N GLU A 135 24.46 9.96 -4.39
CA GLU A 135 23.52 10.06 -5.52
C GLU A 135 22.58 8.84 -5.60
N VAL A 136 22.98 7.73 -4.98
CA VAL A 136 22.22 6.48 -4.94
C VAL A 136 21.38 6.33 -3.67
N ARG A 137 21.38 7.31 -2.76
CA ARG A 137 20.60 7.26 -1.52
C ARG A 137 19.11 7.17 -1.84
N GLY A 138 18.42 6.26 -1.18
CA GLY A 138 17.01 5.98 -1.45
C GLY A 138 16.76 5.26 -2.78
N SER A 139 17.80 4.86 -3.53
CA SER A 139 17.60 4.04 -4.73
C SER A 139 16.91 2.72 -4.38
N ILE A 140 15.96 2.33 -5.23
CA ILE A 140 15.23 1.07 -5.08
C ILE A 140 15.84 0.07 -6.06
N THR A 141 16.24 -1.08 -5.57
CA THR A 141 16.71 -2.21 -6.37
C THR A 141 15.68 -3.33 -6.28
N ILE A 142 15.24 -3.87 -7.42
CA ILE A 142 14.29 -4.98 -7.49
C ILE A 142 14.87 -6.04 -8.41
N GLY A 143 15.26 -7.18 -7.86
CA GLY A 143 16.05 -8.16 -8.60
C GLY A 143 17.38 -7.55 -9.07
N ALA A 144 17.59 -7.46 -10.38
CA ALA A 144 18.79 -6.88 -11.00
C ALA A 144 18.61 -5.40 -11.40
N GLU A 145 17.38 -4.88 -11.42
CA GLU A 145 17.11 -3.52 -11.87
C GLU A 145 17.24 -2.52 -10.72
N ARG A 146 17.83 -1.35 -11.01
CA ARG A 146 18.00 -0.27 -10.05
C ARG A 146 17.32 1.01 -10.53
N TYR A 147 16.50 1.58 -9.67
CA TYR A 147 15.73 2.79 -9.90
C TYR A 147 16.29 3.93 -9.05
N LEU A 148 16.96 4.86 -9.71
CA LEU A 148 17.52 6.07 -9.10
C LEU A 148 16.46 7.16 -9.03
N MET A 149 16.56 8.01 -8.02
CA MET A 149 15.65 9.13 -7.82
C MET A 149 16.21 10.38 -8.52
N GLU A 150 15.45 10.95 -9.44
CA GLU A 150 15.64 12.33 -9.87
C GLU A 150 14.64 13.20 -9.10
N LYS A 151 15.11 13.83 -8.02
CA LYS A 151 14.26 14.60 -7.11
C LYS A 151 13.44 15.63 -7.89
N GLY A 152 12.12 15.66 -7.66
CA GLY A 152 11.20 16.57 -8.33
C GLY A 152 10.73 16.09 -9.70
N ARG A 153 11.46 15.19 -10.38
CA ARG A 153 11.26 14.82 -11.78
C ARG A 153 10.82 13.38 -12.00
N SER A 154 11.56 12.42 -11.47
CA SER A 154 11.30 10.99 -11.65
C SER A 154 11.62 10.27 -10.35
N GLU A 155 10.56 9.90 -9.63
CA GLU A 155 10.67 9.36 -8.29
C GLU A 155 9.82 8.10 -8.19
N TYR A 156 10.29 7.11 -7.44
CA TYR A 156 9.67 5.80 -7.42
C TYR A 156 9.07 5.47 -6.06
N VAL A 157 8.03 4.64 -6.07
CA VAL A 157 7.41 4.09 -4.87
C VAL A 157 6.96 2.67 -5.11
N ILE A 158 7.25 1.81 -4.14
CA ILE A 158 6.67 0.47 -4.08
C ILE A 158 5.32 0.56 -3.37
N LEU A 159 4.28 0.14 -4.08
CA LEU A 159 2.96 -0.12 -3.53
C LEU A 159 2.74 -1.63 -3.46
N ALA A 160 2.64 -2.18 -2.26
CA ALA A 160 2.41 -3.60 -2.07
C ALA A 160 1.14 -3.88 -1.28
N ARG A 161 0.49 -5.01 -1.57
CA ARG A 161 -0.49 -5.67 -0.73
C ARG A 161 0.00 -7.10 -0.52
N LEU A 162 0.26 -7.49 0.72
CA LEU A 162 0.87 -8.78 1.05
C LEU A 162 0.03 -9.51 2.09
N THR A 163 -0.18 -10.81 1.91
CA THR A 163 -0.94 -11.67 2.83
C THR A 163 -0.06 -12.86 3.21
N ALA A 164 0.16 -13.06 4.52
CA ALA A 164 1.03 -14.11 5.04
C ALA A 164 0.33 -15.48 5.13
N GLY A 165 -0.25 -15.95 4.01
CA GLY A 165 -1.02 -17.20 3.95
C GLY A 165 -2.54 -17.02 4.00
N GLU A 166 -3.27 -18.13 4.05
CA GLU A 166 -4.74 -18.12 4.08
C GLU A 166 -5.27 -17.61 5.43
N GLY A 167 -6.35 -16.83 5.41
CA GLY A 167 -6.99 -16.29 6.62
C GLY A 167 -6.32 -15.06 7.23
N HIS A 168 -5.07 -14.77 6.89
CA HIS A 168 -4.36 -13.59 7.39
C HIS A 168 -4.83 -12.28 6.74
N ARG A 169 -4.83 -11.21 7.53
CA ARG A 169 -5.12 -9.85 7.08
C ARG A 169 -3.97 -9.29 6.25
N PRO A 170 -4.26 -8.45 5.25
CA PRO A 170 -3.24 -7.88 4.38
C PRO A 170 -2.41 -6.82 5.08
N VAL A 171 -1.13 -6.78 4.73
CA VAL A 171 -0.21 -5.67 5.00
C VAL A 171 -0.05 -4.88 3.70
N PHE A 172 -0.30 -3.57 3.77
CA PHE A 172 -0.07 -2.63 2.69
C PHE A 172 1.22 -1.87 2.95
N LEU A 173 2.11 -1.85 1.96
CA LEU A 173 3.38 -1.12 2.03
C LEU A 173 3.34 0.04 1.04
N PHE A 174 3.66 1.25 1.52
CA PHE A 174 3.87 2.45 0.73
C PHE A 174 5.32 2.90 0.96
N CYS A 175 6.24 2.24 0.25
CA CYS A 175 7.68 2.44 0.41
C CYS A 175 8.22 3.33 -0.71
N GLY A 176 8.07 4.63 -0.51
CA GLY A 176 8.49 5.66 -1.45
C GLY A 176 9.90 6.18 -1.19
N GLN A 177 10.52 6.71 -2.23
CA GLN A 177 11.81 7.42 -2.11
C GLN A 177 11.67 8.75 -1.33
N ARG A 178 10.46 9.33 -1.32
CA ARG A 178 10.11 10.58 -0.60
C ARG A 178 8.71 10.53 -0.03
N ALA A 179 8.42 11.38 0.96
CA ALA A 179 7.06 11.51 1.53
C ALA A 179 5.98 11.81 0.47
N ILE A 180 6.28 12.62 -0.55
CA ILE A 180 5.33 12.90 -1.65
C ILE A 180 4.97 11.64 -2.45
N THR A 181 5.92 10.74 -2.63
CA THR A 181 5.69 9.47 -3.34
C THR A 181 4.86 8.49 -2.53
N ASN A 182 4.93 8.54 -1.19
CA ASN A 182 4.03 7.77 -0.32
C ASN A 182 2.58 8.22 -0.49
N GLN A 183 2.34 9.54 -0.50
CA GLN A 183 1.01 10.09 -0.76
C GLN A 183 0.50 9.69 -2.15
N ALA A 184 1.35 9.78 -3.17
CA ALA A 184 1.00 9.37 -4.53
C ALA A 184 0.55 7.90 -4.60
N ALA A 185 1.27 7.00 -3.93
CA ALA A 185 0.89 5.59 -3.83
C ALA A 185 -0.43 5.38 -3.06
N THR A 186 -0.67 6.14 -1.99
CA THR A 186 -1.95 6.12 -1.26
C THR A 186 -3.13 6.53 -2.16
N ARG A 187 -2.99 7.64 -2.90
CA ARG A 187 -4.00 8.07 -3.89
C ARG A 187 -4.21 7.03 -4.96
N TYR A 188 -3.12 6.46 -5.48
CA TYR A 188 -3.18 5.42 -6.50
C TYR A 188 -3.97 4.21 -6.00
N LEU A 189 -3.68 3.70 -4.81
CA LEU A 189 -4.41 2.59 -4.20
C LEU A 189 -5.89 2.92 -4.02
N ALA A 190 -6.21 4.08 -3.45
CA ALA A 190 -7.59 4.51 -3.21
C ALA A 190 -8.40 4.57 -4.52
N ARG A 191 -7.82 5.10 -5.60
CA ARG A 191 -8.47 5.21 -6.91
C ARG A 191 -8.57 3.87 -7.66
N HIS A 192 -7.57 3.00 -7.55
CA HIS A 192 -7.45 1.81 -8.39
C HIS A 192 -7.78 0.49 -7.69
N HIS A 193 -8.19 0.49 -6.41
CA HIS A 193 -8.43 -0.73 -5.62
C HIS A 193 -9.38 -1.74 -6.31
N GLU A 194 -10.44 -1.30 -6.98
CA GLU A 194 -11.36 -2.22 -7.68
C GLU A 194 -10.69 -2.92 -8.88
N THR A 195 -9.82 -2.22 -9.60
CA THR A 195 -9.07 -2.78 -10.73
C THR A 195 -7.96 -3.70 -10.22
N LEU A 196 -7.25 -3.30 -9.16
CA LEU A 196 -6.24 -4.14 -8.51
C LEU A 196 -6.84 -5.42 -7.92
N ALA A 197 -8.01 -5.32 -7.26
CA ALA A 197 -8.74 -6.47 -6.73
C ALA A 197 -9.07 -7.49 -7.83
N ARG A 198 -9.50 -7.01 -9.01
CA ARG A 198 -9.80 -7.87 -10.16
C ARG A 198 -8.53 -8.46 -10.76
N ARG A 199 -7.51 -7.65 -11.04
CA ARG A 199 -6.25 -8.06 -11.69
C ARG A 199 -5.53 -9.13 -10.88
N HIS A 200 -5.43 -8.94 -9.57
CA HIS A 200 -4.70 -9.86 -8.68
C HIS A 200 -5.61 -10.85 -7.97
N ARG A 201 -6.90 -10.93 -8.34
CA ARG A 201 -7.91 -11.83 -7.74
C ARG A 201 -7.99 -11.74 -6.21
N GLY A 202 -7.75 -10.54 -5.65
CA GLY A 202 -7.69 -10.32 -4.21
C GLY A 202 -6.47 -10.95 -3.52
N GLY A 203 -5.45 -11.38 -4.28
CA GLY A 203 -4.18 -11.91 -3.79
C GLY A 203 -3.12 -10.83 -3.55
N SER A 204 -1.91 -11.29 -3.20
CA SER A 204 -0.77 -10.39 -2.98
C SER A 204 -0.26 -9.78 -4.29
N PHE A 205 0.21 -8.54 -4.24
CA PHE A 205 0.85 -7.86 -5.36
C PHE A 205 1.91 -6.86 -4.88
N VAL A 206 2.85 -6.55 -5.75
CA VAL A 206 3.87 -5.53 -5.57
C VAL A 206 4.00 -4.75 -6.88
N LEU A 207 3.71 -3.46 -6.82
CA LEU A 207 3.78 -2.57 -7.98
C LEU A 207 4.92 -1.58 -7.77
N LEU A 208 5.67 -1.35 -8.84
CA LEU A 208 6.56 -0.21 -8.93
C LEU A 208 5.82 0.92 -9.64
N LEU A 209 5.64 2.04 -8.94
CA LEU A 209 5.03 3.24 -9.49
C LEU A 209 6.10 4.32 -9.65
N LYS A 210 5.95 5.15 -10.68
CA LYS A 210 6.76 6.34 -10.94
C LYS A 210 5.89 7.57 -10.78
N VAL A 211 6.29 8.49 -9.91
CA VAL A 211 5.70 9.82 -9.76
C VAL A 211 6.45 10.76 -10.69
N VAL A 212 5.72 11.31 -11.65
CA VAL A 212 6.29 12.14 -12.73
C VAL A 212 6.15 13.61 -12.38
N ASN A 213 7.27 14.33 -12.45
CA ASN A 213 7.36 15.76 -12.24
C ASN A 213 6.58 16.22 -10.99
N SER A 214 6.91 15.59 -9.87
CA SER A 214 6.32 15.86 -8.55
C SER A 214 6.45 17.32 -8.09
N GLU A 215 7.42 18.05 -8.65
CA GLU A 215 7.61 19.47 -8.39
C GLU A 215 6.49 20.32 -9.01
N ALA A 216 6.09 20.01 -10.25
CA ALA A 216 5.01 20.72 -10.94
C ALA A 216 3.61 20.21 -10.56
N TYR A 217 3.46 18.89 -10.43
CA TYR A 217 2.13 18.24 -10.31
C TYR A 217 1.86 17.62 -8.93
N GLY A 218 2.79 17.75 -7.99
CA GLY A 218 2.65 17.12 -6.69
C GLY A 218 2.52 15.59 -6.79
N PRO A 219 1.66 14.95 -5.99
CA PRO A 219 1.49 13.49 -5.97
C PRO A 219 0.51 12.95 -7.02
N ASP A 220 0.02 13.78 -7.96
CA ASP A 220 -1.14 13.43 -8.78
C ASP A 220 -0.83 12.69 -10.10
N VAL A 221 0.39 12.84 -10.64
CA VAL A 221 0.79 12.17 -11.88
C VAL A 221 1.63 10.95 -11.55
N VAL A 222 1.01 9.77 -11.69
CA VAL A 222 1.60 8.47 -11.34
C VAL A 222 1.47 7.49 -12.50
N GLU A 223 2.59 6.92 -12.89
CA GLU A 223 2.70 5.87 -13.90
C GLU A 223 2.96 4.52 -13.24
N LEU A 224 2.26 3.48 -13.68
CA LEU A 224 2.61 2.10 -13.32
C LEU A 224 3.79 1.65 -14.19
N VAL A 225 4.97 1.51 -13.60
CA VAL A 225 6.17 1.06 -14.32
C VAL A 225 6.07 -0.43 -14.59
N ALA A 226 5.84 -1.22 -13.53
CA ALA A 226 5.74 -2.67 -13.63
C ALA A 226 5.00 -3.29 -12.44
N ASP A 227 4.40 -4.46 -12.71
CA ASP A 227 4.03 -5.43 -11.68
C ASP A 227 5.26 -6.29 -11.37
N VAL A 228 5.89 -6.02 -10.24
CA VAL A 228 7.16 -6.62 -9.83
C VAL A 228 6.97 -7.72 -8.79
N THR A 229 5.74 -8.24 -8.63
CA THR A 229 5.37 -9.19 -7.57
C THR A 229 6.29 -10.40 -7.50
N SER A 230 6.66 -11.00 -8.64
CA SER A 230 7.56 -12.16 -8.66
C SER A 230 8.98 -11.76 -8.25
N ALA A 231 9.57 -10.78 -8.93
CA ALA A 231 10.95 -10.35 -8.68
C ALA A 231 11.15 -9.83 -7.25
N ALA A 232 10.16 -9.13 -6.70
CA ALA A 232 10.21 -8.59 -5.34
C ALA A 232 10.15 -9.67 -4.26
N ARG A 233 9.48 -10.80 -4.52
CA ARG A 233 9.30 -11.90 -3.53
C ARG A 233 10.39 -12.97 -3.62
N THR A 234 11.18 -12.99 -4.69
CA THR A 234 12.29 -13.94 -4.85
C THR A 234 13.56 -13.34 -4.30
N ALA A 235 14.23 -14.06 -3.38
CA ALA A 235 15.54 -13.65 -2.90
C ALA A 235 16.55 -13.60 -4.07
N PRO A 236 17.37 -12.56 -4.17
CA PRO A 236 18.43 -12.50 -5.18
C PRO A 236 19.39 -13.68 -4.98
N PRO A 237 19.97 -14.22 -6.07
CA PRO A 237 20.99 -15.26 -5.94
C PRO A 237 22.12 -14.78 -5.03
N ALA A 238 22.63 -15.68 -4.19
CA ALA A 238 23.75 -15.38 -3.31
C ALA A 238 24.94 -14.92 -4.17
N PRO A 239 25.68 -13.88 -3.77
CA PRO A 239 26.91 -13.51 -4.47
C PRO A 239 27.86 -14.72 -4.42
N GLU A 240 28.36 -15.13 -5.58
CA GLU A 240 29.38 -16.19 -5.65
C GLU A 240 30.57 -15.75 -4.78
N PRO A 241 31.12 -16.66 -3.94
CA PRO A 241 32.30 -16.33 -3.16
C PRO A 241 33.44 -16.01 -4.14
N SER A 242 33.78 -14.72 -4.23
CA SER A 242 34.96 -14.24 -4.93
C SER A 242 36.15 -15.01 -4.37
N GLY A 243 36.71 -15.92 -5.16
CA GLY A 243 37.80 -16.79 -4.75
C GLY A 243 38.89 -15.99 -4.09
N ALA A 244 39.07 -16.20 -2.78
CA ALA A 244 40.24 -15.74 -2.08
C ALA A 244 41.44 -16.42 -2.76
N THR A 245 42.22 -15.64 -3.48
CA THR A 245 43.53 -16.03 -3.98
C THR A 245 44.31 -16.55 -2.78
N ALA A 246 44.53 -17.86 -2.74
CA ALA A 246 45.39 -18.47 -1.75
C ALA A 246 46.80 -17.92 -1.95
N THR A 247 47.20 -16.98 -1.10
CA THR A 247 48.59 -16.56 -0.99
C THR A 247 49.39 -17.77 -0.51
N GLU A 248 50.15 -18.34 -1.43
CA GLU A 248 51.12 -19.41 -1.21
C GLU A 248 52.17 -18.94 -0.18
N PRO A 249 52.47 -19.72 0.87
CA PRO A 249 53.48 -19.34 1.84
C PRO A 249 54.87 -19.51 1.23
N ALA A 250 55.64 -18.41 1.22
CA ALA A 250 57.03 -18.41 0.81
C ALA A 250 57.85 -19.40 1.65
N ALA A 251 58.44 -20.38 0.97
CA ALA A 251 59.37 -21.33 1.55
C ALA A 251 60.71 -20.65 1.85
N THR A 252 61.16 -20.83 3.09
CA THR A 252 62.49 -20.53 3.60
C THR A 252 63.57 -21.27 2.79
N THR A 253 64.58 -20.57 2.28
CA THR A 253 65.96 -21.05 2.21
C THR A 253 66.94 -19.89 2.20
#